data_AF-A0A1H2I1D7-F1
#
_entry.id   AF-A0A1H2I1D7-F1
#
_cell.length_a   1.000
_cell.length_b   1.000
_cell.length_c   1.000
_cell.angle_alpha   90.00
_cell.angle_beta   90.00
_cell.angle_gamma   90.00
#
_symmetry.space_group_name_H-M   'P 1'
#
loop_
_entity.id
_entity.type
_entity.pdbx_description
1 polymer ?
#
loop_
_entity_poly.entity_id
_entity_poly.type
_entity_poly.pdbx_seq_one_letter_code
_entity_poly.pdbx_strand_id
1 'polypeptide(L)'
;MRKSFLSLAMLAVTAPAAALDLTITGADGQPLALAMVTVKAERPLRAAGDDNGYPREGTEQRISPEITGFAGPDGQLNVVYPEPGAVNLRVRVPGYKDLQQTAVASDAQLSLQLEPETDVAALAAQQPANAWFAALDFGGDEELKKMALEQCGFCHQQGSFFMRRERSTEEWQQVLERMIGYGARPASELQPKLIETFQKGYTDLRNHPEKVLKAKAWEAQLAGSTITEWPIGDPFSQMHDLLVAANGKIYVGDNLQDRLWEIDPKTGQTLVYKTPVDPDDEIGGMFSGRLKTFPKLETTAGIHSFAESTVDGHIFITPSLQRRLFEFDPQTKQFTVHRFDEGLYPHTVRVDQQDNVWFTLALSNQVARFDRKTGEFHLYTLPARDTKEEVSLALSNVVRKLMNWGLPMHWLPIDKQVTGMPMPYGIDVAPDGKVWFARLHANSIGVIDPKDDSVQIIDTPFQAPRRLRVDAVGDVWIAAFPEGKVVRYSPADGSFKDYPLPSALNNVETPYALNVDRKRQKLWVTGTSSDSLLRMDIASGAWDTFPMPRKVTFTRDIEIAEDGSVYTTNGAFPSWQIEDGQPTLIHLQPGE
;
A
#
# COMPACT_ATOMS: atom_id res chain seq x y z
N MET A 1 -49.63 -15.77 -31.85
CA MET A 1 -48.42 -16.62 -31.94
C MET A 1 -47.42 -16.16 -30.88
N ARG A 2 -47.38 -16.81 -29.71
CA ARG A 2 -46.38 -16.59 -28.66
C ARG A 2 -45.21 -17.55 -28.91
N LYS A 3 -44.00 -17.02 -29.11
CA LYS A 3 -42.78 -17.82 -29.17
C LYS A 3 -42.25 -17.99 -27.74
N SER A 4 -42.32 -19.20 -27.20
CA SER A 4 -41.61 -19.59 -25.99
C SER A 4 -40.12 -19.75 -26.31
N PHE A 5 -39.26 -18.98 -25.64
CA PHE A 5 -37.84 -19.28 -25.57
C PHE A 5 -37.65 -20.35 -24.49
N LEU A 6 -37.20 -21.54 -24.89
CA LEU A 6 -36.64 -22.52 -23.95
C LEU A 6 -35.26 -22.00 -23.54
N SER A 7 -35.11 -21.59 -22.29
CA SER A 7 -33.81 -21.42 -21.66
C SER A 7 -33.20 -22.80 -21.44
N LEU A 8 -32.15 -23.12 -22.19
CA LEU A 8 -31.32 -24.30 -21.95
C LEU A 8 -30.46 -24.00 -20.71
N ALA A 9 -30.83 -24.54 -19.55
CA ALA A 9 -29.94 -24.57 -18.41
C ALA A 9 -28.82 -25.57 -18.71
N MET A 10 -27.64 -25.07 -19.10
CA MET A 10 -26.43 -25.88 -19.06
C MET A 10 -26.10 -26.15 -17.58
N LEU A 11 -26.35 -27.38 -17.13
CA LEU A 11 -25.74 -27.92 -15.93
C LEU A 11 -24.23 -27.90 -16.13
N ALA A 12 -23.54 -26.97 -15.49
CA ALA A 12 -22.10 -26.97 -15.40
C ALA A 12 -21.69 -28.22 -14.61
N VAL A 13 -21.16 -29.22 -15.33
CA VAL A 13 -20.46 -30.34 -14.71
C VAL A 13 -19.17 -29.76 -14.14
N THR A 14 -19.13 -29.54 -12.83
CA THR A 14 -17.89 -29.19 -12.12
C THR A 14 -16.97 -30.40 -12.17
N ALA A 15 -16.01 -30.40 -13.10
CA ALA A 15 -14.86 -31.30 -12.98
C ALA A 15 -14.21 -31.07 -11.61
N PRO A 16 -13.70 -32.12 -10.93
CA PRO A 16 -12.95 -31.94 -9.69
C PRO A 16 -11.79 -30.99 -9.97
N ALA A 17 -11.57 -30.02 -9.09
CA ALA A 17 -10.46 -29.09 -9.24
C ALA A 17 -9.14 -29.87 -9.25
N ALA A 18 -8.31 -29.64 -10.27
CA ALA A 18 -7.01 -30.28 -10.38
C ALA A 18 -6.11 -29.81 -9.22
N ALA A 19 -5.43 -30.76 -8.58
CA ALA A 19 -4.59 -30.48 -7.43
C ALA A 19 -3.19 -31.00 -7.69
N LEU A 20 -2.21 -30.08 -7.59
CA LEU A 20 -0.80 -30.36 -7.76
C LEU A 20 -0.22 -30.85 -6.43
N ASP A 21 0.28 -32.07 -6.40
CA ASP A 21 0.93 -32.66 -5.23
C ASP A 21 2.45 -32.49 -5.33
N LEU A 22 3.04 -31.79 -4.36
CA LEU A 22 4.46 -31.48 -4.33
C LEU A 22 5.13 -32.08 -3.11
N THR A 23 6.29 -32.68 -3.32
CA THR A 23 7.25 -33.03 -2.26
C THR A 23 8.54 -32.25 -2.51
N ILE A 24 8.96 -31.46 -1.52
CA ILE A 24 10.06 -30.51 -1.65
C ILE A 24 11.16 -30.86 -0.66
N THR A 25 12.37 -31.12 -1.17
CA THR A 25 13.51 -31.57 -0.37
C THR A 25 14.78 -30.78 -0.66
N GLY A 26 15.72 -30.78 0.27
CA GLY A 26 17.09 -30.32 0.04
C GLY A 26 17.91 -31.32 -0.78
N ALA A 27 19.11 -30.89 -1.19
CA ALA A 27 20.10 -31.76 -1.83
C ALA A 27 20.49 -32.99 -0.98
N ASP A 28 20.31 -32.90 0.34
CA ASP A 28 20.52 -33.96 1.32
C ASP A 28 19.34 -34.94 1.48
N GLY A 29 18.24 -34.71 0.74
CA GLY A 29 17.01 -35.49 0.80
C GLY A 29 16.11 -35.19 1.99
N GLN A 30 16.46 -34.20 2.84
CA GLN A 30 15.59 -33.79 3.95
C GLN A 30 14.44 -32.92 3.45
N PRO A 31 13.23 -33.04 4.05
CA PRO A 31 12.10 -32.19 3.68
C PRO A 31 12.38 -30.72 3.99
N LEU A 32 11.97 -29.83 3.07
CA LEU A 32 12.06 -28.39 3.27
C LEU A 32 10.70 -27.84 3.69
N ALA A 33 10.51 -27.73 5.00
CA ALA A 33 9.33 -27.10 5.58
C ALA A 33 9.23 -25.62 5.17
N LEU A 34 7.99 -25.13 5.07
CA LEU A 34 7.65 -23.75 4.71
C LEU A 34 8.17 -23.31 3.34
N ALA A 35 8.51 -24.26 2.46
CA ALA A 35 8.83 -23.94 1.09
C ALA A 35 7.65 -23.21 0.44
N MET A 36 7.90 -21.99 -0.01
CA MET A 36 6.90 -21.15 -0.65
C MET A 36 6.81 -21.55 -2.11
N VAL A 37 5.64 -22.04 -2.53
CA VAL A 37 5.39 -22.42 -3.91
C VAL A 37 4.37 -21.48 -4.52
N THR A 38 4.77 -20.72 -5.54
CA THR A 38 3.86 -19.93 -6.37
C THR A 38 3.52 -20.69 -7.64
N VAL A 39 2.24 -20.85 -7.94
CA VAL A 39 1.70 -21.53 -9.13
C VAL A 39 0.91 -20.51 -9.95
N LYS A 40 1.17 -20.47 -11.27
CA LYS A 40 0.41 -19.65 -12.22
C LYS A 40 0.16 -20.41 -13.52
N ALA A 41 -0.90 -20.09 -14.23
CA ALA A 41 -1.17 -20.67 -15.55
C ALA A 41 0.04 -20.48 -16.49
N GLU A 42 0.32 -21.48 -17.33
CA GLU A 42 1.37 -21.37 -18.35
C GLU A 42 1.09 -20.21 -19.32
N ARG A 43 -0.19 -20.02 -19.64
CA ARG A 43 -0.72 -18.96 -20.50
C ARG A 43 -1.82 -18.22 -19.73
N PRO A 44 -1.46 -17.31 -18.82
CA PRO A 44 -2.44 -16.64 -17.99
C PRO A 44 -3.33 -15.73 -18.83
N LEU A 45 -4.62 -15.75 -18.54
CA LEU A 45 -5.54 -14.72 -19.00
C LEU A 45 -5.10 -13.41 -18.34
N ARG A 46 -4.82 -12.41 -19.18
CA ARG A 46 -4.53 -11.04 -18.76
C ARG A 46 -5.55 -10.14 -19.40
N ALA A 47 -5.91 -9.07 -18.70
CA ALA A 47 -6.82 -8.08 -19.25
C ALA A 47 -6.17 -7.46 -20.50
N ALA A 48 -6.84 -7.57 -21.66
CA ALA A 48 -6.28 -7.14 -22.93
C ALA A 48 -6.12 -5.61 -22.96
N GLY A 49 -4.94 -5.11 -23.33
CA GLY A 49 -4.64 -3.68 -23.36
C GLY A 49 -4.83 -3.06 -24.74
N ASP A 50 -5.96 -2.40 -25.00
CA ASP A 50 -6.20 -1.59 -26.21
C ASP A 50 -6.30 -0.08 -25.93
N ASP A 51 -6.23 0.32 -24.65
CA ASP A 51 -6.25 1.70 -24.16
C ASP A 51 -4.95 2.02 -23.40
N ASN A 52 -3.87 2.28 -24.16
CA ASN A 52 -2.51 2.52 -23.64
C ASN A 52 -1.97 1.42 -22.70
N GLY A 53 -2.36 0.17 -22.95
CA GLY A 53 -1.98 -0.97 -22.11
C GLY A 53 -3.02 -1.35 -21.05
N TYR A 54 -4.14 -0.62 -20.97
CA TYR A 54 -5.28 -0.94 -20.11
C TYR A 54 -6.43 -1.55 -20.91
N PRO A 55 -7.30 -2.33 -20.25
CA PRO A 55 -8.59 -2.70 -20.81
C PRO A 55 -9.41 -1.47 -21.15
N ARG A 56 -10.05 -1.48 -22.32
CA ARG A 56 -11.09 -0.52 -22.63
C ARG A 56 -12.15 -0.47 -21.52
N GLU A 57 -12.47 0.74 -21.12
CA GLU A 57 -13.49 1.02 -20.11
C GLU A 57 -14.79 0.24 -20.34
N GLY A 58 -15.31 -0.35 -19.27
CA GLY A 58 -16.56 -1.11 -19.28
C GLY A 58 -16.50 -2.47 -20.01
N THR A 59 -15.33 -2.89 -20.48
CA THR A 59 -15.17 -4.19 -21.15
C THR A 59 -14.84 -5.27 -20.12
N GLU A 60 -15.72 -6.26 -19.98
CA GLU A 60 -15.48 -7.39 -19.07
C GLU A 60 -14.32 -8.24 -19.56
N GLN A 61 -13.39 -8.54 -18.67
CA GLN A 61 -12.23 -9.40 -18.88
C GLN A 61 -12.14 -10.43 -17.75
N ARG A 62 -11.25 -11.41 -17.91
CA ARG A 62 -10.90 -12.35 -16.84
C ARG A 62 -9.39 -12.37 -16.65
N ILE A 63 -8.96 -12.43 -15.40
CA ILE A 63 -7.56 -12.48 -15.01
C ILE A 63 -7.31 -13.82 -14.33
N SER A 64 -6.34 -14.58 -14.82
CA SER A 64 -5.89 -15.82 -14.17
C SER A 64 -5.20 -15.48 -12.85
N PRO A 65 -5.55 -16.13 -11.73
CA PRO A 65 -4.87 -15.89 -10.46
C PRO A 65 -3.48 -16.50 -10.43
N GLU A 66 -2.61 -16.00 -9.56
CA GLU A 66 -1.41 -16.70 -9.11
C GLU A 66 -1.63 -17.14 -7.66
N ILE A 67 -1.37 -18.42 -7.37
CA ILE A 67 -1.66 -19.01 -6.04
C ILE A 67 -0.35 -19.41 -5.39
N THR A 68 -0.12 -18.94 -4.17
CA THR A 68 1.04 -19.28 -3.36
C THR A 68 0.63 -20.00 -2.09
N GLY A 69 1.28 -21.12 -1.80
CA GLY A 69 1.14 -21.87 -0.54
C GLY A 69 2.50 -22.19 0.09
N PHE A 70 2.47 -22.68 1.32
CA PHE A 70 3.67 -23.02 2.10
C PHE A 70 3.65 -24.50 2.49
N ALA A 71 4.74 -25.20 2.18
CA ALA A 71 4.86 -26.62 2.49
C ALA A 71 4.82 -26.92 4.00
N GLY A 72 4.22 -28.05 4.36
CA GLY A 72 4.17 -28.55 5.74
C GLY A 72 5.55 -28.99 6.27
N PRO A 73 5.62 -29.42 7.54
CA PRO A 73 6.87 -29.90 8.16
C PRO A 73 7.54 -31.08 7.43
N ASP A 74 6.76 -31.84 6.66
CA ASP A 74 7.19 -32.96 5.84
C ASP A 74 7.62 -32.55 4.41
N GLY A 75 7.66 -31.25 4.12
CA GLY A 75 7.99 -30.71 2.80
C GLY A 75 6.91 -30.95 1.76
N GLN A 76 5.70 -31.37 2.17
CA GLN A 76 4.59 -31.61 1.25
C GLN A 76 3.70 -30.38 1.12
N LEU A 77 3.17 -30.17 -0.09
CA LEU A 77 2.18 -29.16 -0.37
C LEU A 77 1.21 -29.66 -1.45
N ASN A 78 -0.08 -29.49 -1.20
CA ASN A 78 -1.12 -29.65 -2.20
C ASN A 78 -1.61 -28.27 -2.63
N VAL A 79 -1.57 -27.96 -3.92
CA VAL A 79 -2.06 -26.68 -4.48
C VAL A 79 -3.19 -26.95 -5.45
N VAL A 80 -4.38 -26.45 -5.13
CA VAL A 80 -5.53 -26.48 -6.05
C VAL A 80 -5.47 -25.26 -6.95
N TYR A 81 -5.43 -25.48 -8.27
CA TYR A 81 -5.45 -24.39 -9.24
C TYR A 81 -6.80 -24.35 -9.99
N PRO A 82 -7.47 -23.19 -10.08
CA PRO A 82 -8.87 -23.12 -10.51
C PRO A 82 -9.07 -23.28 -12.02
N GLU A 83 -8.02 -23.22 -12.82
CA GLU A 83 -8.10 -23.29 -14.28
C GLU A 83 -7.44 -24.58 -14.80
N PRO A 84 -8.07 -25.28 -15.76
CA PRO A 84 -7.50 -26.48 -16.34
C PRO A 84 -6.29 -26.14 -17.23
N GLY A 85 -5.38 -27.08 -17.36
CA GLY A 85 -4.23 -26.98 -18.27
C GLY A 85 -2.89 -26.99 -17.53
N ALA A 86 -1.85 -26.59 -18.24
CA ALA A 86 -0.50 -26.57 -17.70
C ALA A 86 -0.24 -25.29 -16.87
N VAL A 87 0.58 -25.43 -15.84
CA VAL A 87 0.99 -24.37 -14.93
C VAL A 87 2.52 -24.22 -14.93
N ASN A 88 2.97 -23.04 -14.55
CA ASN A 88 4.35 -22.76 -14.18
C ASN A 88 4.40 -22.63 -12.66
N LEU A 89 5.42 -23.21 -12.03
CA LEU A 89 5.64 -23.10 -10.60
C LEU A 89 7.02 -22.52 -10.30
N ARG A 90 7.12 -21.80 -9.19
CA ARG A 90 8.37 -21.34 -8.58
C ARG A 90 8.38 -21.77 -7.11
N VAL A 91 9.47 -22.38 -6.66
CA VAL A 91 9.72 -22.73 -5.26
C VAL A 91 10.81 -21.82 -4.71
N ARG A 92 10.55 -21.19 -3.56
CA ARG A 92 11.47 -20.31 -2.85
C ARG A 92 11.61 -20.73 -1.40
N VAL A 93 12.86 -20.89 -0.95
CA VAL A 93 13.23 -21.16 0.44
C VAL A 93 14.44 -20.28 0.78
N PRO A 94 14.40 -19.44 1.83
CA PRO A 94 15.56 -18.67 2.25
C PRO A 94 16.79 -19.58 2.48
N GLY A 95 17.93 -19.22 1.90
CA GLY A 95 19.16 -20.01 1.92
C GLY A 95 19.32 -21.03 0.79
N TYR A 96 18.33 -21.14 -0.11
CA TYR A 96 18.37 -22.00 -1.29
C TYR A 96 18.22 -21.19 -2.57
N LYS A 97 18.62 -21.77 -3.70
CA LYS A 97 18.33 -21.20 -5.02
C LYS A 97 16.85 -21.38 -5.35
N ASP A 98 16.23 -20.36 -5.94
CA ASP A 98 14.88 -20.48 -6.46
C ASP A 98 14.84 -21.56 -7.55
N LEU A 99 13.85 -22.45 -7.47
CA LEU A 99 13.60 -23.49 -8.47
C LEU A 99 12.37 -23.11 -9.29
N GLN A 100 12.43 -23.27 -10.61
CA GLN A 100 11.29 -23.02 -11.51
C GLN A 100 11.02 -24.26 -12.36
N GLN A 101 9.74 -24.57 -12.59
CA GLN A 101 9.30 -25.56 -13.58
C GLN A 101 8.20 -24.93 -14.45
N THR A 102 8.20 -25.26 -15.73
CA THR A 102 7.24 -24.73 -16.70
C THR A 102 6.45 -25.85 -17.36
N ALA A 103 5.26 -25.53 -17.86
CA ALA A 103 4.38 -26.47 -18.57
C ALA A 103 4.08 -27.78 -17.79
N VAL A 104 3.91 -27.68 -16.47
CA VAL A 104 3.57 -28.78 -15.57
C VAL A 104 2.05 -29.03 -15.60
N ALA A 105 1.59 -30.28 -15.65
CA ALA A 105 0.15 -30.56 -15.53
C ALA A 105 -0.38 -30.14 -14.15
N SER A 106 -1.55 -29.50 -14.09
CA SER A 106 -2.15 -29.00 -12.83
C SER A 106 -2.54 -30.08 -11.83
N ASP A 107 -2.53 -31.35 -12.22
CA ASP A 107 -2.78 -32.54 -11.40
C ASP A 107 -1.53 -33.43 -11.23
N ALA A 108 -0.34 -32.91 -11.57
CA ALA A 108 0.90 -33.67 -11.47
C ALA A 108 1.29 -33.98 -10.02
N GLN A 109 2.05 -35.05 -9.85
CA GLN A 109 2.77 -35.36 -8.61
C GLN A 109 4.26 -35.17 -8.87
N LEU A 110 4.88 -34.22 -8.16
CA LEU A 110 6.28 -33.86 -8.37
C LEU A 110 7.11 -33.97 -7.10
N SER A 111 8.34 -34.45 -7.26
CA SER A 111 9.39 -34.34 -6.25
C SER A 111 10.43 -33.32 -6.74
N LEU A 112 10.59 -32.24 -5.99
CA LEU A 112 11.46 -31.11 -6.34
C LEU A 112 12.59 -31.03 -5.32
N GLN A 113 13.83 -30.97 -5.82
CA GLN A 113 15.01 -30.87 -4.99
C GLN A 113 15.65 -29.49 -5.14
N LEU A 114 15.82 -28.75 -4.04
CA LEU A 114 16.47 -27.44 -4.04
C LEU A 114 17.95 -27.56 -3.70
N GLU A 115 18.75 -26.74 -4.39
CA GLU A 115 20.17 -26.57 -4.11
C GLU A 115 20.38 -25.46 -3.07
N PRO A 116 21.21 -25.67 -2.03
CA PRO A 116 21.62 -24.60 -1.14
C PRO A 116 22.32 -23.47 -1.91
N GLU A 117 22.06 -22.23 -1.51
CA GLU A 117 22.80 -21.08 -2.01
C GLU A 117 24.03 -20.83 -1.14
N THR A 118 25.19 -20.76 -1.78
CA THR A 118 26.49 -20.56 -1.11
C THR A 118 27.14 -19.23 -1.50
N ASP A 119 26.68 -18.60 -2.58
CA ASP A 119 27.16 -17.27 -2.96
C ASP A 119 26.63 -16.22 -1.98
N VAL A 120 27.56 -15.50 -1.34
CA VAL A 120 27.24 -14.53 -0.29
C VAL A 120 26.41 -13.37 -0.83
N ALA A 121 26.67 -12.93 -2.08
CA ALA A 121 25.92 -11.85 -2.70
C ALA A 121 24.49 -12.29 -3.06
N ALA A 122 24.31 -13.53 -3.52
CA ALA A 122 23.01 -14.12 -3.77
C ALA A 122 22.19 -14.27 -2.48
N LEU A 123 22.81 -14.74 -1.38
CA LEU A 123 22.18 -14.81 -0.06
C LEU A 123 21.75 -13.43 0.45
N ALA A 124 22.57 -12.40 0.27
CA ALA A 124 22.21 -11.03 0.60
C ALA A 124 21.06 -10.51 -0.29
N ALA A 125 21.04 -10.87 -1.57
CA ALA A 125 19.97 -10.52 -2.51
C ALA A 125 18.63 -11.24 -2.25
N GLN A 126 18.60 -12.24 -1.36
CA GLN A 126 17.36 -12.82 -0.85
C GLN A 126 16.73 -11.96 0.26
N GLN A 127 17.48 -11.06 0.89
CA GLN A 127 16.98 -10.21 1.97
C GLN A 127 16.09 -9.08 1.43
N PRO A 128 15.01 -8.71 2.15
CA PRO A 128 14.13 -7.61 1.77
C PRO A 128 14.85 -6.26 1.82
N ALA A 129 14.24 -5.25 1.20
CA ALA A 129 14.84 -3.93 1.03
C ALA A 129 15.21 -3.25 2.37
N ASN A 130 14.36 -3.38 3.39
CA ASN A 130 14.64 -2.84 4.72
C ASN A 130 15.92 -3.40 5.35
N ALA A 131 16.30 -4.65 5.07
CA ALA A 131 17.53 -5.24 5.58
C ALA A 131 18.79 -4.57 5.01
N TRP A 132 18.73 -4.17 3.74
CA TRP A 132 19.79 -3.40 3.08
C TRP A 132 19.88 -1.98 3.63
N PHE A 133 18.74 -1.32 3.84
CA PHE A 133 18.73 0.02 4.43
C PHE A 133 19.18 0.00 5.90
N ALA A 134 18.77 -1.00 6.67
CA ALA A 134 19.15 -1.20 8.06
C ALA A 134 20.65 -1.46 8.30
N ALA A 135 21.34 -1.92 7.26
CA ALA A 135 22.78 -2.16 7.27
C ALA A 135 23.61 -0.90 6.95
N LEU A 136 22.97 0.21 6.55
CA LEU A 136 23.67 1.48 6.32
C LEU A 136 24.14 2.10 7.65
N ASP A 137 25.34 2.66 7.64
CA ASP A 137 25.91 3.39 8.77
C ASP A 137 25.56 4.88 8.70
N PHE A 138 24.70 5.33 9.61
CA PHE A 138 24.35 6.74 9.78
C PHE A 138 25.26 7.47 10.78
N GLY A 139 26.30 6.82 11.32
CA GLY A 139 27.23 7.40 12.28
C GLY A 139 26.59 7.76 13.62
N GLY A 140 25.52 7.03 14.01
CA GLY A 140 24.70 7.32 15.19
C GLY A 140 23.73 8.51 15.03
N ASP A 141 23.62 9.09 13.83
CA ASP A 141 22.68 10.16 13.54
C ASP A 141 21.26 9.63 13.30
N GLU A 142 20.55 9.39 14.40
CA GLU A 142 19.16 8.89 14.35
C GLU A 142 18.21 9.89 13.71
N GLU A 143 18.50 11.19 13.75
CA GLU A 143 17.67 12.21 13.09
C GLU A 143 17.76 12.09 11.56
N LEU A 144 18.98 11.98 11.03
CA LEU A 144 19.22 11.75 9.60
C LEU A 144 18.54 10.47 9.12
N LYS A 145 18.65 9.39 9.91
CA LYS A 145 18.03 8.10 9.60
C LYS A 145 16.50 8.19 9.57
N LYS A 146 15.88 8.78 10.59
CA LYS A 146 14.42 8.97 10.65
C LYS A 146 13.91 9.86 9.52
N MET A 147 14.62 10.95 9.22
CA MET A 147 14.30 11.81 8.08
C MET A 147 14.36 11.02 6.75
N ALA A 148 15.39 10.20 6.55
CA ALA A 148 15.50 9.35 5.38
C ALA A 148 14.35 8.33 5.28
N LEU A 149 13.98 7.69 6.39
CA LEU A 149 12.82 6.77 6.44
C LEU A 149 11.51 7.50 6.15
N GLU A 150 11.30 8.68 6.72
CA GLU A 150 10.06 9.44 6.54
C GLU A 150 9.92 9.99 5.11
N GLN A 151 11.00 10.58 4.58
CA GLN A 151 10.95 11.40 3.37
C GLN A 151 11.36 10.64 2.10
N CYS A 152 12.11 9.55 2.22
CA CYS A 152 12.40 8.68 1.08
C CYS A 152 11.48 7.46 1.05
N GLY A 153 10.86 7.12 2.19
CA GLY A 153 10.08 5.91 2.54
C GLY A 153 8.79 5.58 1.80
N PHE A 154 8.11 6.59 1.28
CA PHE A 154 6.64 6.54 1.18
C PHE A 154 6.11 6.20 -0.22
N CYS A 155 6.97 6.19 -1.24
CA CYS A 155 6.59 5.92 -2.62
C CYS A 155 6.87 4.47 -3.01
N HIS A 156 8.06 3.99 -2.70
CA HIS A 156 8.57 2.66 -3.00
C HIS A 156 9.54 2.27 -1.88
N GLN A 157 10.10 1.06 -1.90
CA GLN A 157 11.01 0.62 -0.84
C GLN A 157 12.43 1.20 -0.98
N GLN A 158 13.09 1.37 0.17
CA GLN A 158 14.44 1.91 0.34
C GLN A 158 15.37 0.72 0.46
N GLY A 159 16.48 0.72 -0.27
CA GLY A 159 17.32 -0.48 -0.36
C GLY A 159 16.78 -1.52 -1.35
N SER A 160 15.78 -1.18 -2.19
CA SER A 160 15.42 -1.98 -3.36
C SER A 160 16.63 -2.09 -4.30
N PHE A 161 16.69 -3.12 -5.15
CA PHE A 161 17.83 -3.32 -6.05
C PHE A 161 18.08 -2.12 -6.99
N PHE A 162 17.05 -1.34 -7.30
CA PHE A 162 17.16 -0.10 -8.06
C PHE A 162 17.81 1.04 -7.28
N MET A 163 17.51 1.15 -5.99
CA MET A 163 18.04 2.19 -5.12
C MET A 163 19.53 1.96 -4.83
N ARG A 164 19.96 0.71 -4.63
CA ARG A 164 21.36 0.36 -4.29
C ARG A 164 22.32 0.29 -5.49
N ARG A 165 21.89 0.71 -6.69
CA ARG A 165 22.81 0.86 -7.83
C ARG A 165 23.89 1.89 -7.49
N GLU A 166 25.12 1.60 -7.87
CA GLU A 166 26.23 2.54 -7.71
C GLU A 166 25.96 3.83 -8.47
N ARG A 167 26.26 4.92 -7.80
CA ARG A 167 26.07 6.29 -8.28
C ARG A 167 27.18 7.18 -7.75
N SER A 168 27.61 8.14 -8.55
CA SER A 168 28.44 9.24 -8.07
C SER A 168 27.63 10.13 -7.12
N THR A 169 28.32 11.05 -6.43
CA THR A 169 27.69 12.06 -5.58
C THR A 169 26.72 12.93 -6.39
N GLU A 170 27.10 13.30 -7.62
CA GLU A 170 26.28 14.10 -8.54
C GLU A 170 25.04 13.33 -9.01
N GLU A 171 25.17 12.04 -9.29
CA GLU A 171 24.04 11.19 -9.66
C GLU A 171 23.07 11.01 -8.48
N TRP A 172 23.58 10.87 -7.26
CA TRP A 172 22.76 10.85 -6.05
C TRP A 172 22.02 12.17 -5.81
N GLN A 173 22.70 13.31 -6.04
CA GLN A 173 22.08 14.63 -5.97
C GLN A 173 20.89 14.74 -6.96
N GLN A 174 21.05 14.27 -8.20
CA GLN A 174 19.96 14.24 -9.19
C GLN A 174 18.79 13.33 -8.77
N VAL A 175 19.09 12.19 -8.13
CA VAL A 175 18.05 11.31 -7.57
C VAL A 175 17.26 12.04 -6.48
N LEU A 176 17.95 12.71 -5.56
CA LEU A 176 17.34 13.45 -4.47
C LEU A 176 16.48 14.62 -4.98
N GLU A 177 16.98 15.40 -5.94
CA GLU A 177 16.24 16.49 -6.58
C GLU A 177 14.96 15.99 -7.26
N ARG A 178 14.99 14.82 -7.88
CA ARG A 178 13.82 14.19 -8.48
C ARG A 178 12.79 13.78 -7.43
N MET A 179 13.23 13.18 -6.32
CA MET A 179 12.35 12.84 -5.20
C MET A 179 11.71 14.09 -4.60
N ILE A 180 12.46 15.18 -4.46
CA ILE A 180 11.94 16.49 -4.02
C ILE A 180 10.89 17.02 -5.00
N GLY A 181 11.15 16.90 -6.31
CA GLY A 181 10.20 17.25 -7.36
C GLY A 181 8.86 16.50 -7.25
N TYR A 182 8.89 15.24 -6.84
CA TYR A 182 7.70 14.41 -6.60
C TYR A 182 7.07 14.58 -5.21
N GLY A 183 7.65 15.42 -4.34
CA GLY A 183 7.03 15.83 -3.09
C GLY A 183 7.78 15.44 -1.82
N ALA A 184 8.92 14.75 -1.91
CA ALA A 184 9.77 14.53 -0.73
C ALA A 184 10.28 15.86 -0.16
N ARG A 185 10.39 15.95 1.16
CA ARG A 185 10.82 17.15 1.87
C ARG A 185 11.97 16.89 2.85
N PRO A 186 13.11 16.30 2.41
CA PRO A 186 14.28 16.17 3.26
C PRO A 186 14.84 17.55 3.61
N ALA A 187 15.17 17.77 4.89
CA ALA A 187 15.71 19.04 5.37
C ALA A 187 17.00 19.42 4.61
N SER A 188 17.06 20.64 4.08
CA SER A 188 18.12 21.06 3.14
C SER A 188 19.53 20.91 3.71
N GLU A 189 19.71 21.19 5.01
CA GLU A 189 20.99 21.06 5.70
C GLU A 189 21.47 19.61 5.89
N LEU A 190 20.56 18.62 5.83
CA LEU A 190 20.87 17.20 6.00
C LEU A 190 21.13 16.50 4.66
N GLN A 191 20.76 17.12 3.53
CA GLN A 191 20.85 16.50 2.20
C GLN A 191 22.27 16.06 1.81
N PRO A 192 23.34 16.87 2.00
CA PRO A 192 24.69 16.45 1.64
C PRO A 192 25.15 15.22 2.42
N LYS A 193 24.85 15.18 3.73
CA LYS A 193 25.19 14.04 4.60
C LYS A 193 24.41 12.79 4.21
N LEU A 194 23.14 12.93 3.85
CA LEU A 194 22.32 11.81 3.35
C LEU A 194 22.92 11.19 2.07
N ILE A 195 23.33 12.02 1.12
CA ILE A 195 23.94 11.59 -0.13
C ILE A 195 25.25 10.84 0.15
N GLU A 196 26.10 11.39 1.03
CA GLU A 196 27.33 10.74 1.45
C GLU A 196 27.08 9.36 2.08
N THR A 197 26.10 9.27 2.99
CA THR A 197 25.68 8.01 3.64
C THR A 197 25.23 6.98 2.61
N PHE A 198 24.37 7.34 1.66
CA PHE A 198 23.89 6.41 0.63
C PHE A 198 24.99 5.97 -0.32
N GLN A 199 25.81 6.90 -0.79
CA GLN A 199 26.91 6.59 -1.71
C GLN A 199 27.90 5.62 -1.07
N LYS A 200 28.41 5.96 0.13
CA LYS A 200 29.39 5.13 0.84
C LYS A 200 28.78 3.81 1.30
N GLY A 201 27.59 3.87 1.92
CA GLY A 201 26.94 2.70 2.51
C GLY A 201 26.55 1.65 1.47
N TYR A 202 25.91 2.02 0.37
CA TYR A 202 25.57 1.02 -0.67
C TYR A 202 26.81 0.50 -1.42
N THR A 203 27.86 1.31 -1.56
CA THR A 203 29.15 0.84 -2.10
C THR A 203 29.77 -0.20 -1.18
N ASP A 204 29.78 0.05 0.13
CA ASP A 204 30.28 -0.87 1.15
C ASP A 204 29.49 -2.18 1.15
N LEU A 205 28.15 -2.12 1.24
CA LEU A 205 27.30 -3.32 1.25
C LEU A 205 27.40 -4.15 -0.03
N ARG A 206 27.67 -3.53 -1.18
CA ARG A 206 27.91 -4.27 -2.42
C ARG A 206 29.26 -5.00 -2.38
N ASN A 207 30.30 -4.37 -1.85
CA ASN A 207 31.63 -4.96 -1.74
C ASN A 207 31.71 -5.98 -0.58
N HIS A 208 30.80 -5.86 0.39
CA HIS A 208 30.71 -6.65 1.62
C HIS A 208 29.26 -7.11 1.86
N PRO A 209 28.69 -7.95 0.97
CA PRO A 209 27.29 -8.39 1.06
C PRO A 209 26.98 -9.14 2.36
N GLU A 210 27.99 -9.72 3.03
CA GLU A 210 27.86 -10.34 4.35
C GLU A 210 27.41 -9.39 5.46
N LYS A 211 27.53 -8.06 5.25
CA LYS A 211 27.06 -7.04 6.20
C LYS A 211 25.54 -6.82 6.14
N VAL A 212 24.88 -7.26 5.07
CA VAL A 212 23.42 -7.15 4.95
C VAL A 212 22.77 -7.97 6.04
N LEU A 213 21.85 -7.33 6.78
CA LEU A 213 21.18 -7.98 7.90
C LEU A 213 20.26 -9.10 7.40
N LYS A 214 20.03 -10.09 8.25
CA LYS A 214 19.10 -11.18 7.95
C LYS A 214 17.73 -10.85 8.52
N ALA A 215 16.70 -10.94 7.68
CA ALA A 215 15.32 -10.89 8.14
C ALA A 215 15.01 -12.06 9.08
N LYS A 216 13.94 -11.90 9.87
CA LYS A 216 13.42 -12.96 10.74
C LYS A 216 13.13 -14.21 9.89
N ALA A 217 13.52 -15.37 10.40
CA ALA A 217 13.20 -16.64 9.76
C ALA A 217 11.68 -16.84 9.69
N TRP A 218 11.23 -17.55 8.65
CA TRP A 218 9.83 -17.94 8.50
C TRP A 218 9.39 -18.88 9.62
N GLU A 219 8.14 -18.73 10.05
CA GLU A 219 7.59 -19.41 11.22
C GLU A 219 6.49 -20.40 10.84
N ALA A 220 6.27 -21.40 11.68
CA ALA A 220 5.36 -22.52 11.42
C ALA A 220 3.91 -22.08 11.12
N GLN A 221 3.49 -20.91 11.59
CA GLN A 221 2.16 -20.32 11.34
C GLN A 221 1.84 -20.11 9.85
N LEU A 222 2.87 -20.08 8.99
CA LEU A 222 2.67 -19.99 7.54
C LEU A 222 2.05 -21.26 6.94
N ALA A 223 2.21 -22.41 7.58
CA ALA A 223 1.60 -23.65 7.11
C ALA A 223 0.08 -23.48 7.01
N GLY A 224 -0.50 -23.88 5.87
CA GLY A 224 -1.93 -23.72 5.60
C GLY A 224 -2.35 -22.30 5.18
N SER A 225 -1.47 -21.31 5.23
CA SER A 225 -1.75 -19.99 4.65
C SER A 225 -1.69 -20.04 3.13
N THR A 226 -2.59 -19.31 2.47
CA THR A 226 -2.62 -19.17 1.00
C THR A 226 -2.62 -17.70 0.61
N ILE A 227 -1.85 -17.36 -0.41
CA ILE A 227 -1.85 -16.03 -1.02
C ILE A 227 -2.31 -16.16 -2.47
N THR A 228 -3.38 -15.45 -2.83
CA THR A 228 -3.88 -15.37 -4.21
C THR A 228 -3.61 -13.97 -4.75
N GLU A 229 -2.99 -13.87 -5.92
CA GLU A 229 -2.70 -12.60 -6.58
C GLU A 229 -3.43 -12.49 -7.92
N TRP A 230 -4.01 -11.33 -8.22
CA TRP A 230 -4.54 -11.00 -9.54
C TRP A 230 -3.72 -9.87 -10.15
N PRO A 231 -2.97 -10.14 -11.24
CA PRO A 231 -2.20 -9.13 -11.96
C PRO A 231 -3.11 -8.05 -12.57
N ILE A 232 -2.97 -6.81 -12.12
CA ILE A 232 -3.77 -5.67 -12.60
C ILE A 232 -2.85 -4.49 -12.93
N GLY A 233 -3.29 -3.64 -13.87
CA GLY A 233 -2.48 -2.51 -14.33
C GLY A 233 -1.22 -2.92 -15.10
N ASP A 234 -0.23 -2.04 -15.10
CA ASP A 234 1.04 -2.22 -15.81
C ASP A 234 2.23 -1.67 -15.01
N PRO A 235 3.49 -1.78 -15.49
CA PRO A 235 4.66 -1.33 -14.74
C PRO A 235 4.71 0.18 -14.40
N PHE A 236 3.83 1.01 -14.94
CA PHE A 236 3.67 2.44 -14.62
C PHE A 236 2.45 2.73 -13.74
N SER A 237 1.68 1.71 -13.35
CA SER A 237 0.62 1.82 -12.36
C SER A 237 1.15 2.22 -10.99
N GLN A 238 0.23 2.72 -10.18
CA GLN A 238 0.32 2.66 -8.74
C GLN A 238 -1.04 2.21 -8.19
N MET A 239 -1.17 0.91 -7.93
CA MET A 239 -2.33 0.38 -7.18
C MET A 239 -2.31 0.96 -5.77
N HIS A 240 -3.16 1.94 -5.50
CA HIS A 240 -3.06 2.75 -4.30
C HIS A 240 -3.86 2.15 -3.14
N ASP A 241 -5.04 2.69 -2.82
CA ASP A 241 -5.94 2.07 -1.85
C ASP A 241 -6.92 1.11 -2.55
N LEU A 242 -7.59 0.30 -1.75
CA LEU A 242 -8.60 -0.65 -2.18
C LEU A 242 -9.80 -0.65 -1.24
N LEU A 243 -10.89 -1.29 -1.66
CA LEU A 243 -12.10 -1.51 -0.88
C LEU A 243 -12.62 -2.92 -1.11
N VAL A 244 -12.85 -3.66 -0.03
CA VAL A 244 -13.68 -4.88 -0.04
C VAL A 244 -15.13 -4.42 0.14
N ALA A 245 -15.90 -4.39 -0.96
CA ALA A 245 -17.27 -3.88 -0.93
C ALA A 245 -18.27 -4.94 -0.44
N ALA A 246 -19.40 -4.50 0.12
CA ALA A 246 -20.46 -5.38 0.62
C ALA A 246 -21.08 -6.27 -0.47
N ASN A 247 -20.96 -5.89 -1.74
CA ASN A 247 -21.39 -6.70 -2.88
C ASN A 247 -20.46 -7.90 -3.19
N GLY A 248 -19.37 -8.06 -2.43
CA GLY A 248 -18.39 -9.15 -2.56
C GLY A 248 -17.30 -8.92 -3.61
N LYS A 249 -17.28 -7.76 -4.26
CA LYS A 249 -16.25 -7.36 -5.22
C LYS A 249 -15.18 -6.50 -4.56
N ILE A 250 -14.01 -6.47 -5.17
CA ILE A 250 -12.90 -5.64 -4.74
C ILE A 250 -12.74 -4.47 -5.70
N TYR A 251 -12.63 -3.27 -5.16
CA TYR A 251 -12.35 -2.06 -5.91
C TYR A 251 -10.93 -1.58 -5.64
N VAL A 252 -10.16 -1.27 -6.68
CA VAL A 252 -8.77 -0.80 -6.56
C VAL A 252 -8.56 0.44 -7.41
N GLY A 253 -7.94 1.47 -6.84
CA GLY A 253 -7.58 2.69 -7.57
C GLY A 253 -6.17 2.64 -8.13
N ASP A 254 -6.02 2.88 -9.44
CA ASP A 254 -4.71 3.21 -10.03
C ASP A 254 -4.48 4.71 -10.01
N ASN A 255 -3.72 5.19 -9.02
CA ASN A 255 -3.51 6.62 -8.78
C ASN A 255 -2.82 7.33 -9.96
N LEU A 256 -1.97 6.62 -10.71
CA LEU A 256 -1.20 7.22 -11.80
C LEU A 256 -1.94 7.25 -13.14
N GLN A 257 -3.00 6.46 -13.26
CA GLN A 257 -3.71 6.25 -14.52
C GLN A 257 -5.22 6.56 -14.44
N ASP A 258 -5.71 6.97 -13.27
CA ASP A 258 -7.13 7.32 -13.04
C ASP A 258 -8.10 6.21 -13.47
N ARG A 259 -7.72 4.97 -13.14
CA ARG A 259 -8.51 3.77 -13.40
C ARG A 259 -9.05 3.22 -12.08
N LEU A 260 -10.36 2.96 -12.05
CA LEU A 260 -11.01 2.19 -11.00
C LEU A 260 -11.18 0.76 -11.50
N TRP A 261 -10.48 -0.18 -10.88
CA TRP A 261 -10.61 -1.60 -11.12
C TRP A 261 -11.74 -2.16 -10.25
N GLU A 262 -12.63 -2.95 -10.84
CA GLU A 262 -13.63 -3.77 -10.15
C GLU A 262 -13.31 -5.24 -10.43
N ILE A 263 -13.10 -6.03 -9.39
CA ILE A 263 -12.65 -7.43 -9.50
C ILE A 263 -13.58 -8.32 -8.68
N ASP A 264 -14.10 -9.39 -9.29
CA ASP A 264 -14.72 -10.49 -8.57
C ASP A 264 -13.64 -11.52 -8.18
N PRO A 265 -13.28 -11.62 -6.89
CA PRO A 265 -12.20 -12.50 -6.45
C PRO A 265 -12.56 -13.98 -6.58
N LYS A 266 -13.84 -14.34 -6.78
CA LYS A 266 -14.26 -15.75 -6.95
C LYS A 266 -14.02 -16.27 -8.36
N THR A 267 -14.10 -15.37 -9.35
CA THR A 267 -14.07 -15.74 -10.77
C THR A 267 -12.87 -15.16 -11.52
N GLY A 268 -12.23 -14.12 -10.97
CA GLY A 268 -11.23 -13.30 -11.65
C GLY A 268 -11.84 -12.37 -12.71
N GLN A 269 -13.17 -12.27 -12.80
CA GLN A 269 -13.82 -11.31 -13.69
C GLN A 269 -13.46 -9.88 -13.27
N THR A 270 -13.13 -9.04 -14.24
CA THR A 270 -12.60 -7.71 -14.01
C THR A 270 -13.21 -6.70 -14.98
N LEU A 271 -13.51 -5.52 -14.46
CA LEU A 271 -13.93 -4.33 -15.19
C LEU A 271 -13.05 -3.15 -14.79
N VAL A 272 -12.86 -2.22 -15.73
CA VAL A 272 -12.12 -0.97 -15.49
C VAL A 272 -13.00 0.20 -15.87
N TYR A 273 -13.00 1.23 -15.02
CA TYR A 273 -13.69 2.50 -15.25
C TYR A 273 -12.69 3.65 -15.20
N LYS A 274 -12.91 4.70 -16.00
CA LYS A 274 -12.12 5.93 -15.91
C LYS A 274 -12.82 6.89 -14.97
N THR A 275 -12.04 7.60 -14.16
CA THR A 275 -12.64 8.66 -13.34
C THR A 275 -13.13 9.82 -14.23
N PRO A 276 -14.16 10.58 -13.82
CA PRO A 276 -14.65 11.72 -14.59
C PRO A 276 -13.57 12.77 -14.86
N VAL A 277 -13.50 13.25 -16.10
CA VAL A 277 -12.56 14.30 -16.56
C VAL A 277 -13.35 15.47 -17.13
N ASP A 278 -13.12 16.68 -16.58
CA ASP A 278 -13.68 17.92 -17.12
C ASP A 278 -12.75 18.45 -18.24
N PRO A 279 -13.25 19.25 -19.22
CA PRO A 279 -12.44 19.74 -20.35
C PRO A 279 -11.16 20.52 -19.98
N ASP A 280 -11.15 21.17 -18.82
CA ASP A 280 -10.03 21.99 -18.35
C ASP A 280 -9.06 21.22 -17.42
N ASP A 281 -9.30 19.92 -17.20
CA ASP A 281 -8.42 19.09 -16.38
C ASP A 281 -7.08 18.85 -17.10
N GLU A 282 -5.98 19.14 -16.39
CA GLU A 282 -4.62 18.85 -16.87
C GLU A 282 -4.09 17.54 -16.28
N ILE A 283 -3.18 16.88 -17.01
CA ILE A 283 -2.38 15.78 -16.46
C ILE A 283 -1.61 16.27 -15.23
N GLY A 284 -1.74 15.54 -14.12
CA GLY A 284 -1.23 15.89 -12.80
C GLY A 284 -2.11 16.86 -12.00
N GLY A 285 -3.30 17.21 -12.51
CA GLY A 285 -4.30 18.06 -11.86
C GLY A 285 -3.73 19.39 -11.35
N MET A 286 -4.09 19.77 -10.13
CA MET A 286 -3.59 20.99 -9.46
C MET A 286 -2.06 21.03 -9.28
N PHE A 287 -1.35 19.94 -9.56
CA PHE A 287 0.10 19.80 -9.40
C PHE A 287 0.80 19.41 -10.70
N SER A 288 0.20 19.71 -11.86
CA SER A 288 0.70 19.33 -13.19
C SER A 288 2.20 19.60 -13.38
N GLY A 289 2.71 20.74 -12.90
CA GLY A 289 4.13 21.08 -12.93
C GLY A 289 5.08 20.03 -12.32
N ARG A 290 4.67 19.30 -11.28
CA ARG A 290 5.50 18.29 -10.58
C ARG A 290 5.60 16.98 -11.36
N LEU A 291 4.55 16.60 -12.06
CA LEU A 291 4.42 15.28 -12.66
C LEU A 291 4.69 15.27 -14.18
N LYS A 292 4.88 16.44 -14.81
CA LYS A 292 5.22 16.59 -16.24
C LYS A 292 6.41 15.75 -16.72
N THR A 293 7.37 15.46 -15.85
CA THR A 293 8.57 14.68 -16.19
C THR A 293 8.41 13.19 -15.90
N PHE A 294 7.30 12.77 -15.28
CA PHE A 294 7.05 11.37 -14.97
C PHE A 294 6.66 10.62 -16.25
N PRO A 295 7.32 9.50 -16.57
CA PRO A 295 7.02 8.73 -17.77
C PRO A 295 5.66 8.03 -17.65
N LYS A 296 4.89 8.04 -18.75
CA LYS A 296 3.58 7.37 -18.90
C LYS A 296 2.60 7.70 -17.75
N LEU A 297 2.04 8.90 -17.82
CA LEU A 297 1.10 9.44 -16.85
C LEU A 297 -0.20 9.84 -17.56
N GLU A 298 -1.34 9.32 -17.09
CA GLU A 298 -2.67 9.70 -17.57
C GLU A 298 -3.50 10.42 -16.51
N THR A 299 -3.10 10.39 -15.24
CA THR A 299 -3.89 10.95 -14.15
C THR A 299 -4.12 12.45 -14.28
N THR A 300 -5.36 12.89 -14.10
CA THR A 300 -5.78 14.27 -13.89
C THR A 300 -6.42 14.47 -12.50
N ALA A 301 -6.97 13.41 -11.92
CA ALA A 301 -7.70 13.39 -10.66
C ALA A 301 -6.88 12.82 -9.51
N GLY A 302 -6.10 11.77 -9.77
CA GLY A 302 -5.28 11.07 -8.79
C GLY A 302 -6.16 10.33 -7.80
N ILE A 303 -6.90 9.32 -8.30
CA ILE A 303 -7.74 8.44 -7.49
C ILE A 303 -6.95 7.90 -6.28
N HIS A 304 -7.48 8.05 -5.07
CA HIS A 304 -6.67 7.88 -3.86
C HIS A 304 -7.25 6.89 -2.85
N SER A 305 -8.29 7.26 -2.11
CA SER A 305 -8.86 6.45 -1.02
C SER A 305 -10.35 6.19 -1.21
N PHE A 306 -10.85 5.11 -0.60
CA PHE A 306 -12.21 4.58 -0.81
C PHE A 306 -12.96 4.44 0.52
N ALA A 307 -14.27 4.68 0.50
CA ALA A 307 -15.17 4.32 1.59
C ALA A 307 -16.57 4.01 1.05
N GLU A 308 -17.17 2.91 1.52
CA GLU A 308 -18.51 2.49 1.13
C GLU A 308 -19.58 3.10 2.04
N SER A 309 -20.67 3.59 1.45
CA SER A 309 -21.89 3.90 2.20
C SER A 309 -22.56 2.61 2.68
N THR A 310 -22.86 2.55 3.98
CA THR A 310 -23.63 1.43 4.56
C THR A 310 -25.13 1.49 4.22
N VAL A 311 -25.60 2.59 3.62
CA VAL A 311 -27.02 2.81 3.29
C VAL A 311 -27.39 2.17 1.95
N ASP A 312 -26.55 2.36 0.92
CA ASP A 312 -26.85 1.93 -0.46
C ASP A 312 -25.67 1.29 -1.20
N GLY A 313 -24.49 1.19 -0.57
CA GLY A 313 -23.30 0.59 -1.17
C GLY A 313 -22.58 1.50 -2.17
N HIS A 314 -22.95 2.79 -2.27
CA HIS A 314 -22.18 3.73 -3.09
C HIS A 314 -20.78 3.92 -2.53
N ILE A 315 -19.80 4.06 -3.42
CA ILE A 315 -18.38 4.14 -3.06
C ILE A 315 -17.91 5.58 -3.22
N PHE A 316 -17.50 6.20 -2.12
CA PHE A 316 -16.88 7.50 -2.10
C PHE A 316 -15.38 7.41 -2.31
N ILE A 317 -14.87 8.27 -3.19
CA ILE A 317 -13.48 8.22 -3.65
C ILE A 317 -12.89 9.62 -3.66
N THR A 318 -11.74 9.79 -3.02
CA THR A 318 -10.99 11.04 -3.00
C THR A 318 -10.03 11.14 -4.19
N PRO A 319 -10.16 12.17 -5.05
CA PRO A 319 -9.18 12.52 -6.07
C PRO A 319 -8.17 13.54 -5.52
N SER A 320 -6.99 13.06 -5.14
CA SER A 320 -5.91 13.83 -4.51
C SER A 320 -5.40 15.05 -5.30
N LEU A 321 -5.61 15.09 -6.61
CA LEU A 321 -5.13 16.18 -7.47
C LEU A 321 -6.23 17.18 -7.83
N GLN A 322 -7.46 17.01 -7.30
CA GLN A 322 -8.64 17.83 -7.61
C GLN A 322 -9.42 18.26 -6.35
N ARG A 323 -10.31 19.24 -6.52
CA ARG A 323 -11.28 19.66 -5.50
C ARG A 323 -12.64 19.04 -5.73
N ARG A 324 -12.65 17.71 -5.68
CA ARG A 324 -13.83 16.89 -5.95
C ARG A 324 -13.90 15.77 -4.94
N LEU A 325 -15.09 15.22 -4.75
CA LEU A 325 -15.34 13.92 -4.15
C LEU A 325 -16.14 13.13 -5.18
N PHE A 326 -15.63 11.98 -5.60
CA PHE A 326 -16.37 11.11 -6.50
C PHE A 326 -17.24 10.16 -5.68
N GLU A 327 -18.46 9.92 -6.17
CA GLU A 327 -19.38 8.91 -5.65
C GLU A 327 -19.70 7.96 -6.81
N PHE A 328 -19.31 6.70 -6.67
CA PHE A 328 -19.50 5.66 -7.67
C PHE A 328 -20.62 4.71 -7.22
N ASP A 329 -21.63 4.55 -8.08
CA ASP A 329 -22.69 3.57 -7.87
C ASP A 329 -22.27 2.22 -8.48
N PRO A 330 -21.99 1.18 -7.66
CA PRO A 330 -21.55 -0.11 -8.16
C PRO A 330 -22.64 -0.91 -8.89
N GLN A 331 -23.91 -0.50 -8.84
CA GLN A 331 -25.00 -1.12 -9.57
C GLN A 331 -25.13 -0.52 -10.98
N THR A 332 -25.22 0.81 -11.08
CA THR A 332 -25.38 1.50 -12.37
C THR A 332 -24.07 1.80 -13.08
N LYS A 333 -22.94 1.67 -12.39
CA LYS A 333 -21.59 1.96 -12.87
C LYS A 333 -21.36 3.43 -13.23
N GLN A 334 -22.14 4.33 -12.63
CA GLN A 334 -22.07 5.76 -12.90
C GLN A 334 -21.34 6.50 -11.78
N PHE A 335 -20.64 7.58 -12.16
CA PHE A 335 -20.03 8.50 -11.22
C PHE A 335 -20.91 9.74 -11.03
N THR A 336 -21.04 10.17 -9.79
CA THR A 336 -21.48 11.52 -9.40
C THR A 336 -20.27 12.29 -8.88
N VAL A 337 -20.17 13.57 -9.23
CA VAL A 337 -19.05 14.42 -8.86
C VAL A 337 -19.54 15.54 -7.93
N HIS A 338 -19.15 15.46 -6.66
CA HIS A 338 -19.39 16.50 -5.68
C HIS A 338 -18.20 17.46 -5.68
N ARG A 339 -18.48 18.77 -5.76
CA ARG A 339 -17.45 19.81 -5.89
C ARG A 339 -17.42 20.67 -4.63
N PHE A 340 -16.24 21.16 -4.29
CA PHE A 340 -16.05 22.08 -3.17
C PHE A 340 -15.00 23.13 -3.53
N ASP A 341 -15.10 24.32 -2.91
CA ASP A 341 -14.36 25.49 -3.38
C ASP A 341 -12.98 25.65 -2.71
N GLU A 342 -12.80 25.07 -1.53
CA GLU A 342 -11.62 25.27 -0.69
C GLU A 342 -10.96 23.96 -0.25
N GLY A 343 -9.69 24.04 0.14
CA GLY A 343 -8.91 22.87 0.53
C GLY A 343 -8.13 22.24 -0.62
N LEU A 344 -7.14 21.43 -0.26
CA LEU A 344 -6.20 20.82 -1.20
C LEU A 344 -5.84 19.40 -0.78
N TYR A 345 -5.65 18.56 -1.79
CA TYR A 345 -5.19 17.18 -1.65
C TYR A 345 -6.11 16.32 -0.77
N PRO A 346 -7.37 16.09 -1.21
CA PRO A 346 -8.24 15.08 -0.60
C PRO A 346 -7.51 13.75 -0.50
N HIS A 347 -7.42 13.20 0.70
CA HIS A 347 -6.56 12.04 0.97
C HIS A 347 -7.37 10.87 1.50
N THR A 348 -7.33 10.55 2.78
CA THR A 348 -8.02 9.36 3.31
C THR A 348 -9.49 9.68 3.57
N VAL A 349 -10.41 8.79 3.18
CA VAL A 349 -11.87 8.99 3.29
C VAL A 349 -12.54 7.91 4.13
N ARG A 350 -13.58 8.29 4.86
CA ARG A 350 -14.43 7.41 5.68
C ARG A 350 -15.88 7.85 5.62
N VAL A 351 -16.79 6.91 5.84
CA VAL A 351 -18.22 7.20 6.00
C VAL A 351 -18.61 6.94 7.45
N ASP A 352 -19.34 7.88 8.06
CA ASP A 352 -19.87 7.70 9.41
C ASP A 352 -21.24 6.99 9.43
N GLN A 353 -21.76 6.72 10.63
CA GLN A 353 -23.06 6.05 10.81
C GLN A 353 -24.27 6.88 10.35
N GLN A 354 -24.08 8.19 10.09
CA GLN A 354 -25.13 9.09 9.60
C GLN A 354 -25.08 9.26 8.07
N ASP A 355 -24.16 8.53 7.42
CA ASP A 355 -23.85 8.59 5.99
C ASP A 355 -23.18 9.91 5.56
N ASN A 356 -22.51 10.60 6.49
CA ASN A 356 -21.61 11.69 6.13
C ASN A 356 -20.25 11.15 5.72
N VAL A 357 -19.61 11.83 4.77
CA VAL A 357 -18.31 11.43 4.22
C VAL A 357 -17.23 12.35 4.78
N TRP A 358 -16.31 11.78 5.53
CA TRP A 358 -15.20 12.47 6.18
C TRP A 358 -13.89 12.21 5.45
N PHE A 359 -13.12 13.25 5.17
CA PHE A 359 -11.81 13.08 4.55
C PHE A 359 -10.82 14.18 4.93
N THR A 360 -9.53 13.84 4.88
CA THR A 360 -8.45 14.80 5.11
C THR A 360 -8.13 15.59 3.84
N LEU A 361 -7.76 16.86 4.02
CA LEU A 361 -7.25 17.76 2.98
C LEU A 361 -5.79 18.08 3.32
N ALA A 362 -4.89 17.20 2.88
CA ALA A 362 -3.55 17.08 3.44
C ALA A 362 -2.68 18.33 3.23
N LEU A 363 -2.81 19.00 2.07
CA LEU A 363 -1.96 20.14 1.74
C LEU A 363 -2.55 21.49 2.16
N SER A 364 -3.75 21.51 2.74
CA SER A 364 -4.39 22.72 3.27
C SER A 364 -4.60 22.69 4.78
N ASN A 365 -4.11 21.67 5.49
CA ASN A 365 -4.25 21.52 6.94
C ASN A 365 -5.73 21.54 7.40
N GLN A 366 -6.57 20.78 6.70
CA GLN A 366 -8.01 20.73 6.95
C GLN A 366 -8.55 19.29 6.99
N VAL A 367 -9.70 19.14 7.62
CA VAL A 367 -10.60 17.97 7.48
C VAL A 367 -11.91 18.45 6.88
N ALA A 368 -12.50 17.67 5.98
CA ALA A 368 -13.79 17.95 5.38
C ALA A 368 -14.83 16.91 5.82
N ARG A 369 -16.05 17.37 6.03
CA ARG A 369 -17.26 16.54 6.14
C ARG A 369 -18.20 16.92 5.00
N PHE A 370 -18.58 15.95 4.17
CA PHE A 370 -19.64 16.09 3.20
C PHE A 370 -20.92 15.47 3.78
N ASP A 371 -21.93 16.30 4.00
CA ASP A 371 -23.28 15.84 4.35
C ASP A 371 -23.97 15.41 3.06
N ARG A 372 -24.09 14.09 2.88
CA ARG A 372 -24.66 13.50 1.66
C ARG A 372 -26.13 13.89 1.45
N LYS A 373 -26.88 14.15 2.52
CA LYS A 373 -28.32 14.45 2.44
C LYS A 373 -28.57 15.86 1.92
N THR A 374 -27.74 16.81 2.33
CA THR A 374 -27.85 18.22 1.91
C THR A 374 -26.99 18.53 0.69
N GLY A 375 -25.93 17.75 0.45
CA GLY A 375 -24.92 18.03 -0.57
C GLY A 375 -23.90 19.10 -0.15
N GLU A 376 -23.84 19.44 1.15
CA GLU A 376 -22.99 20.51 1.66
C GLU A 376 -21.67 20.00 2.24
N PHE A 377 -20.60 20.77 2.02
CA PHE A 377 -19.29 20.53 2.62
C PHE A 377 -19.09 21.44 3.83
N HIS A 378 -18.65 20.86 4.94
CA HIS A 378 -18.16 21.57 6.12
C HIS A 378 -16.66 21.33 6.27
N LEU A 379 -15.88 22.41 6.40
CA LEU A 379 -14.43 22.35 6.49
C LEU A 379 -13.93 22.75 7.89
N TYR A 380 -13.18 21.85 8.52
CA TYR A 380 -12.50 22.07 9.79
C TYR A 380 -11.06 22.50 9.51
N THR A 381 -10.73 23.77 9.78
CA THR A 381 -9.34 24.25 9.74
C THR A 381 -8.64 23.86 11.03
N LEU A 382 -7.52 23.15 10.90
CA LEU A 382 -6.80 22.61 12.05
C LEU A 382 -5.84 23.65 12.64
N PRO A 383 -5.64 23.68 13.97
CA PRO A 383 -4.67 24.58 14.60
C PRO A 383 -3.25 24.39 14.07
N ALA A 384 -2.56 25.50 13.79
CA ALA A 384 -1.11 25.48 13.52
C ALA A 384 -0.34 25.09 14.78
N ARG A 385 0.86 24.52 14.62
CA ARG A 385 1.77 24.21 15.75
C ARG A 385 2.24 25.45 16.47
N ASP A 386 2.56 26.49 15.71
CA ASP A 386 3.09 27.75 16.20
C ASP A 386 2.77 28.91 15.23
N THR A 387 3.16 30.13 15.62
CA THR A 387 2.96 31.34 14.81
C THR A 387 3.72 31.31 13.48
N LYS A 388 4.88 30.63 13.40
CA LYS A 388 5.65 30.53 12.16
C LYS A 388 4.88 29.69 11.14
N GLU A 389 4.31 28.58 11.57
CA GLU A 389 3.45 27.74 10.74
C GLU A 389 2.15 28.45 10.36
N GLU A 390 1.53 29.18 11.28
CA GLU A 390 0.32 29.98 11.00
C GLU A 390 0.57 31.00 9.87
N VAL A 391 1.66 31.75 9.96
CA VAL A 391 2.08 32.70 8.91
C VAL A 391 2.39 31.97 7.61
N SER A 392 3.06 30.82 7.66
CA SER A 392 3.39 30.01 6.47
C SER A 392 2.12 29.51 5.76
N LEU A 393 1.14 29.00 6.51
CA LEU A 393 -0.15 28.56 6.00
C LEU A 393 -0.93 29.72 5.36
N ALA A 394 -0.96 30.89 6.01
CA ALA A 394 -1.61 32.08 5.46
C ALA A 394 -0.97 32.55 4.14
N LEU A 395 0.35 32.45 4.02
CA LEU A 395 1.10 32.83 2.82
C LEU A 395 1.09 31.76 1.71
N SER A 396 0.70 30.52 2.02
CA SER A 396 0.74 29.38 1.09
C SER A 396 -0.01 29.63 -0.23
N ASN A 397 -1.14 30.35 -0.19
CA ASN A 397 -1.91 30.73 -1.38
C ASN A 397 -1.15 31.71 -2.28
N VAL A 398 -0.36 32.62 -1.71
CA VAL A 398 0.48 33.58 -2.45
C VAL A 398 1.67 32.86 -3.06
N VAL A 399 2.35 32.02 -2.27
CA VAL A 399 3.47 31.20 -2.73
C VAL A 399 3.03 30.30 -3.90
N ARG A 400 1.87 29.65 -3.81
CA ARG A 400 1.33 28.81 -4.89
C ARG A 400 1.09 29.59 -6.18
N LYS A 401 0.54 30.80 -6.12
CA LYS A 401 0.34 31.64 -7.32
C LYS A 401 1.67 31.96 -8.00
N LEU A 402 2.71 32.27 -7.20
CA LEU A 402 4.06 32.51 -7.70
C LEU A 402 4.69 31.26 -8.32
N MET A 403 4.46 30.07 -7.73
CA MET A 403 4.88 28.78 -8.30
C MET A 403 4.25 28.52 -9.67
N ASN A 404 2.94 28.78 -9.80
CA ASN A 404 2.23 28.60 -11.07
C ASN A 404 2.74 29.56 -12.16
N TRP A 405 3.41 30.66 -11.79
CA TRP A 405 4.09 31.57 -12.72
C TRP A 405 5.52 31.14 -13.07
N GLY A 406 5.95 29.95 -12.65
CA GLY A 406 7.24 29.37 -13.04
C GLY A 406 8.40 29.70 -12.10
N LEU A 407 8.15 30.27 -10.92
CA LEU A 407 9.20 30.46 -9.91
C LEU A 407 9.55 29.12 -9.25
N PRO A 408 10.80 28.66 -9.32
CA PRO A 408 11.19 27.37 -8.76
C PRO A 408 11.19 27.38 -7.22
N MET A 409 10.43 26.47 -6.62
CA MET A 409 10.40 26.27 -5.16
C MET A 409 11.67 25.68 -4.56
N HIS A 410 12.54 25.08 -5.38
CA HIS A 410 13.77 24.45 -4.88
C HIS A 410 14.79 25.46 -4.31
N TRP A 411 14.52 26.77 -4.42
CA TRP A 411 15.35 27.83 -3.82
C TRP A 411 15.04 28.12 -2.36
N LEU A 412 13.87 27.72 -1.85
CA LEU A 412 13.53 27.91 -0.44
C LEU A 412 14.04 26.72 0.36
N PRO A 413 14.84 26.94 1.42
CA PRO A 413 15.33 25.85 2.26
C PRO A 413 14.15 25.14 2.92
N ILE A 414 14.23 23.81 2.98
CA ILE A 414 13.28 22.97 3.70
C ILE A 414 13.85 22.79 5.11
N ASP A 415 13.07 23.20 6.12
CA ASP A 415 13.43 22.95 7.51
C ASP A 415 13.02 21.56 7.99
N LYS A 416 13.62 21.13 9.11
CA LYS A 416 13.41 19.82 9.73
C LYS A 416 11.95 19.52 10.10
N GLN A 417 11.14 20.56 10.32
CA GLN A 417 9.75 20.43 10.74
C GLN A 417 8.77 20.44 9.56
N VAL A 418 9.28 20.61 8.33
CA VAL A 418 8.49 20.79 7.11
C VAL A 418 7.43 21.89 7.32
N THR A 419 7.85 23.02 7.92
CA THR A 419 6.94 24.09 8.36
C THR A 419 6.00 24.54 7.24
N GLY A 420 4.69 24.60 7.53
CA GLY A 420 3.66 24.97 6.56
C GLY A 420 3.05 23.77 5.81
N MET A 421 3.47 22.54 6.10
CA MET A 421 2.81 21.32 5.65
C MET A 421 2.60 20.33 6.81
N PRO A 422 1.83 20.68 7.86
CA PRO A 422 1.58 19.77 9.00
C PRO A 422 0.87 18.45 8.60
N MET A 423 0.20 18.45 7.45
CA MET A 423 -0.27 17.28 6.70
C MET A 423 -1.22 16.33 7.48
N PRO A 424 -2.51 16.71 7.66
CA PRO A 424 -3.52 15.74 8.08
C PRO A 424 -3.60 14.61 7.05
N TYR A 425 -3.49 13.37 7.52
CA TYR A 425 -3.19 12.22 6.67
C TYR A 425 -4.26 11.13 6.79
N GLY A 426 -4.04 10.11 7.62
CA GLY A 426 -5.06 9.10 7.91
C GLY A 426 -6.18 9.66 8.79
N ILE A 427 -7.40 9.14 8.59
CA ILE A 427 -8.60 9.47 9.35
C ILE A 427 -9.40 8.20 9.61
N ASP A 428 -10.07 8.13 10.75
CA ASP A 428 -11.02 7.06 11.06
C ASP A 428 -12.17 7.55 11.94
N VAL A 429 -13.33 6.92 11.78
CA VAL A 429 -14.53 7.22 12.59
C VAL A 429 -14.63 6.19 13.71
N ALA A 430 -14.59 6.67 14.95
CA ALA A 430 -14.73 5.85 16.14
C ALA A 430 -16.18 5.36 16.32
N PRO A 431 -16.40 4.25 17.04
CA PRO A 431 -17.76 3.77 17.34
C PRO A 431 -18.67 4.80 18.04
N ASP A 432 -18.10 5.75 18.77
CA ASP A 432 -18.83 6.83 19.47
C ASP A 432 -19.13 8.05 18.58
N GLY A 433 -18.76 7.99 17.29
CA GLY A 433 -18.96 9.03 16.28
C GLY A 433 -17.85 10.08 16.21
N LYS A 434 -16.87 10.06 17.12
CA LYS A 434 -15.73 10.98 17.02
C LYS A 434 -14.83 10.63 15.85
N VAL A 435 -14.23 11.64 15.25
CA VAL A 435 -13.41 11.49 14.04
C VAL A 435 -11.96 11.73 14.40
N TRP A 436 -11.16 10.67 14.39
CA TRP A 436 -9.73 10.71 14.70
C TRP A 436 -8.91 10.89 13.43
N PHE A 437 -7.86 11.69 13.49
CA PHE A 437 -6.96 11.90 12.36
C PHE A 437 -5.50 12.04 12.81
N ALA A 438 -4.58 11.68 11.93
CA ALA A 438 -3.14 11.85 12.14
C ALA A 438 -2.63 13.10 11.43
N ARG A 439 -1.63 13.78 12.01
CA ARG A 439 -0.92 14.90 11.38
C ARG A 439 0.55 14.52 11.18
N LEU A 440 0.87 14.05 9.98
CA LEU A 440 2.12 13.38 9.65
C LEU A 440 3.35 14.23 10.00
N HIS A 441 3.45 15.46 9.48
CA HIS A 441 4.64 16.28 9.74
C HIS A 441 4.54 17.11 11.02
N ALA A 442 3.43 17.01 11.76
CA ALA A 442 3.21 17.74 13.00
C ALA A 442 3.37 16.87 14.26
N ASN A 443 3.74 15.60 14.14
CA ASN A 443 3.94 14.68 15.27
C ASN A 443 2.79 14.72 16.28
N SER A 444 1.57 14.70 15.77
CA SER A 444 0.35 14.77 16.59
C SER A 444 -0.78 13.96 15.94
N ILE A 445 -1.71 13.54 16.77
CA ILE A 445 -3.05 13.11 16.34
C ILE A 445 -4.06 14.19 16.73
N GLY A 446 -5.26 14.10 16.21
CA GLY A 446 -6.36 14.94 16.63
C GLY A 446 -7.69 14.22 16.57
N VAL A 447 -8.68 14.83 17.19
CA VAL A 447 -10.06 14.34 17.25
C VAL A 447 -11.03 15.48 17.02
N ILE A 448 -12.08 15.20 16.26
CA ILE A 448 -13.22 16.09 16.03
C ILE A 448 -14.44 15.45 16.69
N ASP A 449 -15.17 16.21 17.50
CA ASP A 449 -16.51 15.82 17.94
C ASP A 449 -17.56 16.47 17.03
N PRO A 450 -18.25 15.72 16.17
CA PRO A 450 -19.22 16.29 15.24
C PRO A 450 -20.49 16.85 15.91
N LYS A 451 -20.65 16.67 17.23
CA LYS A 451 -21.81 17.20 17.97
C LYS A 451 -21.70 18.70 18.24
N ASP A 452 -20.48 19.18 18.46
CA ASP A 452 -20.20 20.58 18.78
C ASP A 452 -19.11 21.21 17.91
N ASP A 453 -18.63 20.47 16.91
CA ASP A 453 -17.57 20.85 15.97
C ASP A 453 -16.23 21.19 16.65
N SER A 454 -16.01 20.72 17.89
CA SER A 454 -14.75 20.92 18.60
C SER A 454 -13.62 20.08 18.00
N VAL A 455 -12.42 20.67 17.98
CA VAL A 455 -11.19 20.03 17.48
C VAL A 455 -10.16 20.04 18.60
N GLN A 456 -9.63 18.87 18.95
CA GLN A 456 -8.53 18.72 19.90
C GLN A 456 -7.31 18.12 19.21
N ILE A 457 -6.13 18.67 19.51
CA ILE A 457 -4.83 18.15 19.06
C ILE A 457 -4.10 17.52 20.25
N ILE A 458 -3.47 16.37 20.02
CA ILE A 458 -2.73 15.59 21.01
C ILE A 458 -1.35 15.27 20.42
N ASP A 459 -0.30 15.76 21.08
CA ASP A 459 1.07 15.47 20.66
C ASP A 459 1.43 14.00 20.87
N THR A 460 2.13 13.42 19.91
CA THR A 460 2.60 12.04 20.00
C THR A 460 4.02 11.99 20.57
N PRO A 461 4.37 10.99 21.39
CA PRO A 461 5.74 10.80 21.88
C PRO A 461 6.68 10.18 20.83
N PHE A 462 6.28 10.19 19.55
CA PHE A 462 6.96 9.59 18.41
C PHE A 462 6.74 10.44 17.16
N GLN A 463 7.54 10.20 16.11
CA GLN A 463 7.48 10.97 14.87
C GLN A 463 6.50 10.40 13.85
N ALA A 464 5.91 11.29 13.06
CA ALA A 464 5.15 10.97 11.86
C ALA A 464 4.07 9.87 12.02
N PRO A 465 3.04 10.12 12.87
CA PRO A 465 1.83 9.32 12.84
C PRO A 465 1.21 9.41 11.43
N ARG A 466 1.07 8.28 10.74
CA ARG A 466 0.67 8.26 9.32
C ARG A 466 -0.81 7.89 9.15
N ARG A 467 -1.14 6.60 9.17
CA ARG A 467 -2.52 6.11 9.10
C ARG A 467 -2.91 5.53 10.46
N LEU A 468 -4.15 5.78 10.85
CA LEU A 468 -4.73 5.28 12.09
C LEU A 468 -6.06 4.56 11.84
N ARG A 469 -6.43 3.68 12.77
CA ARG A 469 -7.75 3.06 12.85
C ARG A 469 -8.16 2.94 14.31
N VAL A 470 -9.45 3.01 14.58
CA VAL A 470 -10.03 2.88 15.91
C VAL A 470 -10.56 1.47 16.09
N ASP A 471 -10.27 0.83 17.23
CA ASP A 471 -10.79 -0.50 17.52
C ASP A 471 -12.21 -0.48 18.13
N ALA A 472 -12.68 -1.66 18.56
CA ALA A 472 -14.04 -1.83 19.08
C ALA A 472 -14.28 -1.13 20.43
N VAL A 473 -13.23 -0.86 21.21
CA VAL A 473 -13.33 -0.21 22.53
C VAL A 473 -13.00 1.28 22.47
N GLY A 474 -12.63 1.80 21.29
CA GLY A 474 -12.32 3.20 21.08
C GLY A 474 -10.83 3.54 21.21
N ASP A 475 -9.96 2.54 21.39
CA ASP A 475 -8.51 2.78 21.36
C ASP A 475 -8.07 3.05 19.91
N VAL A 476 -7.13 3.98 19.75
CA VAL A 476 -6.63 4.43 18.45
C VAL A 476 -5.31 3.75 18.16
N TRP A 477 -5.26 2.94 17.10
CA TRP A 477 -4.05 2.28 16.62
C TRP A 477 -3.41 3.11 15.52
N ILE A 478 -2.12 3.40 15.64
CA ILE A 478 -1.42 4.38 14.81
C ILE A 478 -0.15 3.74 14.23
N ALA A 479 0.03 3.85 12.91
CA ALA A 479 1.29 3.52 12.28
C ALA A 479 2.31 4.64 12.51
N ALA A 480 3.38 4.36 13.26
CA ALA A 480 4.46 5.29 13.55
C ALA A 480 5.54 5.12 12.47
N PHE A 481 5.44 5.90 11.39
CA PHE A 481 6.02 5.57 10.10
C PHE A 481 7.56 5.40 10.11
N PRO A 482 8.38 6.36 10.58
CA PRO A 482 9.84 6.20 10.60
C PRO A 482 10.35 5.47 11.87
N GLU A 483 9.47 4.89 12.69
CA GLU A 483 9.80 4.36 14.02
C GLU A 483 9.83 2.82 14.07
N GLY A 484 9.45 2.13 12.98
CA GLY A 484 9.43 0.67 12.92
C GLY A 484 8.46 0.01 13.91
N LYS A 485 7.37 0.71 14.27
CA LYS A 485 6.40 0.26 15.28
C LYS A 485 4.98 0.72 14.97
N VAL A 486 4.01 0.10 15.62
CA VAL A 486 2.66 0.67 15.80
C VAL A 486 2.50 1.13 17.24
N VAL A 487 1.64 2.13 17.44
CA VAL A 487 1.39 2.72 18.75
C VAL A 487 -0.12 2.73 19.00
N ARG A 488 -0.52 2.30 20.18
CA ARG A 488 -1.90 2.42 20.66
C ARG A 488 -2.03 3.65 21.55
N TYR A 489 -3.01 4.49 21.27
CA TYR A 489 -3.43 5.58 22.15
C TYR A 489 -4.79 5.23 22.77
N SER A 490 -4.92 5.33 24.09
CA SER A 490 -6.21 5.13 24.77
C SER A 490 -6.82 6.47 25.17
N PRO A 491 -7.95 6.89 24.56
CA PRO A 491 -8.62 8.14 24.95
C PRO A 491 -9.13 8.14 26.40
N ALA A 492 -9.31 6.97 27.01
CA ALA A 492 -9.85 6.83 28.36
C ALA A 492 -8.90 7.40 29.44
N ASP A 493 -7.59 7.25 29.25
CA ASP A 493 -6.56 7.71 30.20
C ASP A 493 -5.45 8.56 29.55
N GLY A 494 -5.48 8.74 28.23
CA GLY A 494 -4.49 9.50 27.47
C GLY A 494 -3.15 8.79 27.30
N SER A 495 -3.05 7.49 27.58
CA SER A 495 -1.79 6.74 27.51
C SER A 495 -1.43 6.30 26.09
N PHE A 496 -0.13 6.28 25.80
CA PHE A 496 0.46 5.68 24.60
C PHE A 496 1.18 4.38 24.96
N LYS A 497 1.04 3.36 24.12
CA LYS A 497 1.76 2.09 24.24
C LYS A 497 2.35 1.66 22.90
N ASP A 498 3.65 1.39 22.92
CA ASP A 498 4.41 0.97 21.75
C ASP A 498 4.33 -0.55 21.51
N TYR A 499 4.28 -0.92 20.24
CA TYR A 499 4.35 -2.29 19.74
C TYR A 499 5.35 -2.35 18.56
N PRO A 500 6.62 -2.70 18.82
CA PRO A 500 7.64 -2.83 17.78
C PRO A 500 7.26 -3.90 16.74
N LEU A 501 7.54 -3.64 15.46
CA LEU A 501 7.26 -4.61 14.41
C LEU A 501 8.35 -5.69 14.37
N PRO A 502 7.99 -6.98 14.23
CA PRO A 502 8.97 -8.07 14.15
C PRO A 502 9.87 -7.98 12.92
N SER A 503 9.45 -7.24 11.88
CA SER A 503 10.22 -6.99 10.67
C SER A 503 11.21 -5.83 10.79
N ALA A 504 11.15 -5.03 11.86
CA ALA A 504 11.96 -3.82 12.02
C ALA A 504 13.42 -4.14 12.39
N LEU A 505 14.26 -4.34 11.38
CA LEU A 505 15.70 -4.58 11.55
C LEU A 505 16.41 -3.28 11.90
N ASN A 506 17.10 -3.21 13.04
CA ASN A 506 17.69 -1.97 13.53
C ASN A 506 16.71 -0.77 13.49
N ASN A 507 15.46 -0.97 13.91
CA ASN A 507 14.37 0.02 13.85
C ASN A 507 14.01 0.50 12.42
N VAL A 508 14.31 -0.29 11.39
CA VAL A 508 13.96 0.00 10.00
C VAL A 508 12.79 -0.85 9.55
N GLU A 509 11.62 -0.23 9.61
CA GLU A 509 10.40 -0.60 8.91
C GLU A 509 9.55 0.67 8.79
N THR A 510 8.77 0.77 7.72
CA THR A 510 7.96 1.97 7.43
C THR A 510 6.48 1.63 7.30
N PRO A 511 5.79 1.22 8.38
CA PRO A 511 4.41 0.76 8.27
C PRO A 511 3.52 1.87 7.70
N TYR A 512 3.07 1.70 6.46
CA TYR A 512 2.30 2.71 5.77
C TYR A 512 0.87 2.80 6.28
N ALA A 513 0.23 1.64 6.48
CA ALA A 513 -1.15 1.50 6.89
C ALA A 513 -1.33 0.38 7.91
N LEU A 514 -2.45 0.45 8.62
CA LEU A 514 -2.97 -0.62 9.45
C LEU A 514 -4.50 -0.70 9.33
N ASN A 515 -5.04 -1.88 9.64
CA ASN A 515 -6.47 -2.11 9.77
C ASN A 515 -6.79 -2.99 10.99
N VAL A 516 -7.94 -2.79 11.62
CA VAL A 516 -8.34 -3.50 12.83
C VAL A 516 -9.52 -4.41 12.51
N ASP A 517 -9.32 -5.73 12.63
CA ASP A 517 -10.44 -6.68 12.67
C ASP A 517 -11.09 -6.57 14.05
N ARG A 518 -12.05 -5.65 14.16
CA ARG A 518 -12.78 -5.39 15.41
C ARG A 518 -13.50 -6.64 15.93
N LYS A 519 -13.92 -7.56 15.06
CA LYS A 519 -14.63 -8.78 15.44
C LYS A 519 -13.68 -9.82 16.05
N ARG A 520 -12.50 -9.99 15.45
CA ARG A 520 -11.49 -10.99 15.87
C ARG A 520 -10.40 -10.44 16.77
N GLN A 521 -10.41 -9.13 17.04
CA GLN A 521 -9.40 -8.44 17.85
C GLN A 521 -7.98 -8.63 17.30
N LYS A 522 -7.85 -8.50 15.97
CA LYS A 522 -6.56 -8.59 15.27
C LYS A 522 -6.22 -7.25 14.64
N LEU A 523 -4.96 -6.86 14.74
CA LEU A 523 -4.40 -5.71 14.05
C LEU A 523 -3.59 -6.20 12.85
N TRP A 524 -3.95 -5.76 11.65
CA TRP A 524 -3.19 -6.01 10.43
C TRP A 524 -2.36 -4.78 10.08
N VAL A 525 -1.10 -4.98 9.71
CA VAL A 525 -0.14 -3.89 9.44
C VAL A 525 0.66 -4.21 8.17
N THR A 526 0.87 -3.21 7.34
CA THR A 526 1.71 -3.35 6.14
C THR A 526 3.17 -3.48 6.53
N GLY A 527 3.84 -4.55 6.08
CA GLY A 527 5.30 -4.69 6.10
C GLY A 527 5.91 -4.02 4.87
N THR A 528 5.72 -2.70 4.76
CA THR A 528 5.92 -1.90 3.55
C THR A 528 7.31 -2.04 2.94
N SER A 529 8.36 -2.16 3.76
CA SER A 529 9.75 -2.30 3.32
C SER A 529 10.34 -3.69 3.51
N SER A 530 9.56 -4.64 4.05
CA SER A 530 9.99 -6.00 4.39
C SER A 530 9.40 -7.09 3.50
N ASP A 531 8.67 -6.72 2.45
CA ASP A 531 7.96 -7.65 1.56
C ASP A 531 7.00 -8.55 2.34
N SER A 532 6.25 -7.98 3.29
CA SER A 532 5.38 -8.77 4.17
C SER A 532 4.06 -8.08 4.53
N LEU A 533 3.14 -8.87 5.08
CA LEU A 533 2.05 -8.42 5.92
C LEU A 533 2.26 -8.92 7.35
N LEU A 534 1.85 -8.14 8.33
CA LEU A 534 2.00 -8.45 9.74
C LEU A 534 0.62 -8.48 10.40
N ARG A 535 0.39 -9.47 11.27
CA ARG A 535 -0.82 -9.57 12.09
C ARG A 535 -0.43 -9.60 13.55
N MET A 536 -1.07 -8.80 14.38
CA MET A 536 -0.94 -8.86 15.83
C MET A 536 -2.26 -9.28 16.46
N ASP A 537 -2.20 -10.19 17.42
CA ASP A 537 -3.28 -10.41 18.37
C ASP A 537 -3.31 -9.29 19.41
N ILE A 538 -4.40 -8.53 19.50
CA ILE A 538 -4.46 -7.33 20.35
C ILE A 538 -4.34 -7.68 21.84
N ALA A 539 -4.92 -8.80 22.26
CA ALA A 539 -4.96 -9.19 23.66
C ALA A 539 -3.58 -9.61 24.19
N SER A 540 -2.87 -10.46 23.43
CA SER A 540 -1.55 -10.99 23.81
C SER A 540 -0.37 -10.14 23.34
N GLY A 541 -0.54 -9.36 22.28
CA GLY A 541 0.55 -8.66 21.59
C GLY A 541 1.44 -9.58 20.74
N ALA A 542 1.03 -10.84 20.51
CA ALA A 542 1.77 -11.78 19.69
C ALA A 542 1.65 -11.43 18.19
N TRP A 543 2.75 -11.60 17.45
CA TRP A 543 2.85 -11.26 16.04
C TRP A 543 3.00 -12.49 15.16
N ASP A 544 2.34 -12.44 14.02
CA ASP A 544 2.54 -13.30 12.86
C ASP A 544 3.06 -12.47 11.68
N THR A 545 4.00 -13.02 10.92
CA THR A 545 4.56 -12.40 9.72
C THR A 545 4.25 -13.27 8.50
N PHE A 546 3.67 -12.68 7.46
CA PHE A 546 3.33 -13.32 6.19
C PHE A 546 4.21 -12.74 5.07
N PRO A 547 5.23 -13.47 4.59
CA PRO A 547 6.08 -13.01 3.50
C PRO A 547 5.30 -13.01 2.18
N MET A 548 5.52 -11.98 1.37
CA MET A 548 4.89 -11.86 0.06
C MET A 548 5.65 -12.70 -0.98
N PRO A 549 4.97 -13.25 -2.00
CA PRO A 549 5.61 -14.09 -3.00
C PRO A 549 6.65 -13.33 -3.83
N ARG A 550 6.44 -12.03 -4.03
CA ARG A 550 7.33 -11.15 -4.79
C ARG A 550 8.25 -10.37 -3.87
N LYS A 551 9.49 -10.14 -4.32
CA LYS A 551 10.39 -9.15 -3.74
C LYS A 551 9.95 -7.74 -4.14
N VAL A 552 10.30 -6.76 -3.30
CA VAL A 552 9.94 -5.35 -3.50
C VAL A 552 8.41 -5.15 -3.55
N THR A 553 7.69 -5.92 -2.74
CA THR A 553 6.25 -5.83 -2.56
C THR A 553 5.93 -4.72 -1.57
N PHE A 554 5.75 -3.51 -2.09
CA PHE A 554 5.34 -2.35 -1.30
C PHE A 554 3.86 -2.47 -0.91
N THR A 555 3.55 -3.07 0.24
CA THR A 555 2.18 -3.14 0.75
C THR A 555 1.75 -1.77 1.28
N ARG A 556 0.65 -1.24 0.74
CA ARG A 556 0.23 0.17 0.94
C ARG A 556 -1.03 0.33 1.77
N ASP A 557 -2.04 -0.51 1.56
CA ASP A 557 -3.31 -0.45 2.27
C ASP A 557 -3.84 -1.86 2.58
N ILE A 558 -4.73 -2.00 3.56
CA ILE A 558 -5.25 -3.31 3.99
C ILE A 558 -6.75 -3.22 4.22
N GLU A 559 -7.49 -4.09 3.57
CA GLU A 559 -8.92 -4.30 3.79
C GLU A 559 -9.19 -5.71 4.30
N ILE A 560 -10.13 -5.85 5.23
CA ILE A 560 -10.41 -7.09 5.94
C ILE A 560 -11.74 -7.64 5.43
N ALA A 561 -11.73 -8.87 4.93
CA ALA A 561 -12.94 -9.56 4.51
C ALA A 561 -13.70 -10.10 5.72
N GLU A 562 -15.00 -10.38 5.53
CA GLU A 562 -15.88 -10.86 6.60
C GLU A 562 -15.38 -12.17 7.26
N ASP A 563 -14.68 -13.02 6.52
CA ASP A 563 -14.11 -14.27 7.00
C ASP A 563 -12.79 -14.10 7.79
N GLY A 564 -12.22 -12.90 7.80
CA GLY A 564 -10.97 -12.54 8.51
C GLY A 564 -9.72 -12.65 7.65
N SER A 565 -9.84 -13.08 6.40
CA SER A 565 -8.79 -12.91 5.39
C SER A 565 -8.63 -11.44 5.02
N VAL A 566 -7.52 -11.09 4.37
CA VAL A 566 -7.21 -9.70 4.04
C VAL A 566 -6.84 -9.50 2.59
N TYR A 567 -7.24 -8.36 2.04
CA TYR A 567 -6.85 -7.88 0.73
C TYR A 567 -5.85 -6.72 0.88
N THR A 568 -4.86 -6.66 0.01
CA THR A 568 -3.90 -5.56 -0.12
C THR A 568 -3.47 -5.42 -1.59
N THR A 569 -2.60 -4.47 -1.87
CA THR A 569 -1.98 -4.25 -3.18
C THR A 569 -0.49 -4.01 -3.00
N ASN A 570 0.28 -4.25 -4.07
CA ASN A 570 1.70 -3.88 -4.11
C ASN A 570 1.89 -2.49 -4.79
N GLY A 571 1.51 -1.44 -4.06
CA GLY A 571 1.40 -0.07 -4.55
C GLY A 571 2.69 0.75 -4.65
N ALA A 572 3.76 0.20 -5.25
CA ALA A 572 4.98 0.97 -5.49
C ALA A 572 4.74 2.10 -6.51
N PHE A 573 5.35 3.27 -6.30
CA PHE A 573 5.31 4.40 -7.24
C PHE A 573 6.60 4.44 -8.08
N PRO A 574 6.57 3.98 -9.35
CA PRO A 574 5.56 3.08 -9.94
C PRO A 574 5.95 1.60 -9.77
N SER A 575 5.06 0.72 -10.24
CA SER A 575 5.15 -0.73 -10.07
C SER A 575 6.32 -1.45 -10.76
N TRP A 576 7.07 -0.81 -11.69
CA TRP A 576 8.26 -1.44 -12.30
C TRP A 576 9.35 -1.81 -11.30
N GLN A 577 9.27 -1.30 -10.07
CA GLN A 577 10.20 -1.66 -8.99
C GLN A 577 9.98 -3.07 -8.41
N ILE A 578 8.77 -3.60 -8.55
CA ILE A 578 8.36 -4.90 -8.02
C ILE A 578 9.11 -5.99 -8.78
N GLU A 579 9.46 -7.11 -8.13
CA GLU A 579 9.94 -8.31 -8.84
C GLU A 579 8.95 -8.64 -9.96
N ASP A 580 9.43 -8.72 -11.21
CA ASP A 580 8.65 -8.89 -12.46
C ASP A 580 7.82 -7.69 -12.95
N GLY A 581 7.85 -6.55 -12.24
CA GLY A 581 7.23 -5.29 -12.64
C GLY A 581 5.69 -5.32 -12.65
N GLN A 582 5.08 -6.27 -11.94
CA GLN A 582 3.65 -6.54 -11.98
C GLN A 582 2.93 -5.97 -10.76
N PRO A 583 2.03 -4.99 -10.95
CA PRO A 583 1.08 -4.64 -9.91
C PRO A 583 0.05 -5.77 -9.74
N THR A 584 -0.38 -6.01 -8.50
CA THR A 584 -1.32 -7.07 -8.16
C THR A 584 -2.29 -6.61 -7.07
N LEU A 585 -3.54 -7.08 -7.19
CA LEU A 585 -4.41 -7.28 -6.04
C LEU A 585 -3.94 -8.56 -5.34
N ILE A 586 -3.79 -8.53 -4.02
CA ILE A 586 -3.29 -9.64 -3.21
C ILE A 586 -4.37 -9.98 -2.18
N HIS A 587 -4.72 -11.25 -2.07
CA HIS A 587 -5.58 -11.81 -1.03
C HIS A 587 -4.79 -12.82 -0.20
N LEU A 588 -4.69 -12.56 1.10
CA LEU A 588 -4.05 -13.45 2.06
C LEU A 588 -5.14 -14.13 2.89
N GLN A 589 -5.21 -15.45 2.78
CA GLN A 589 -5.94 -16.33 3.69
C GLN A 589 -4.94 -16.90 4.71
N PRO A 590 -4.98 -16.47 5.98
CA PRO A 590 -4.12 -17.04 7.01
C PRO A 590 -4.50 -18.49 7.29
N GLY A 591 -3.51 -19.33 7.60
CA GLY A 591 -3.72 -20.64 8.20
C GLY A 591 -4.36 -20.55 9.59
N GLU A 592 -4.85 -21.70 10.08
CA GLU A 592 -5.43 -21.84 11.43
C GLU A 592 -4.40 -21.72 12.57
#